data_AF-A0A319CUY3-F1
#
_entry.id   AF-A0A319CUY3-F1
#
_cell.length_a   1.000
_cell.length_b   1.000
_cell.length_c   1.000
_cell.angle_alpha   90.00
_cell.angle_beta   90.00
_cell.angle_gamma   90.00
#
_symmetry.space_group_name_H-M   'P 1'
#
loop_
_entity.id
_entity.type
_entity.pdbx_description
1 polymer ?
#
loop_
_entity_poly.entity_id
_entity_poly.type
_entity_poly.pdbx_seq_one_letter_code
_entity_poly.pdbx_strand_id
1 'polypeptide(L)'
;MATLTVTYILPTAELKLLFPTPTHATAYQHLNHEARILTSTPSAVFLPVTPQMTHLRDSPTGLIIGFVSPTDAHAWARHSVLGNIFPPEPSNEVRLRRDWSDREMDDILRM
;
A
#
# COMPACT_ATOMS: atom_id res chain seq x y z
N MET A 1 2.13 15.27 -11.00
CA MET A 1 1.13 14.25 -10.60
C MET A 1 1.88 12.95 -10.41
N ALA A 2 2.00 12.51 -9.16
CA ALA A 2 2.62 11.26 -8.78
C ALA A 2 1.59 10.13 -8.92
N THR A 3 1.80 9.20 -9.84
CA THR A 3 0.90 8.03 -9.93
C THR A 3 1.51 6.87 -9.15
N LEU A 4 0.83 6.40 -8.11
CA LEU A 4 1.19 5.17 -7.41
C LEU A 4 0.46 4.00 -8.08
N THR A 5 1.22 3.08 -8.69
CA THR A 5 0.64 1.87 -9.26
C THR A 5 0.70 0.75 -8.24
N VAL A 6 -0.45 0.15 -7.93
CA VAL A 6 -0.56 -0.99 -7.00
C VAL A 6 -0.92 -2.23 -7.79
N THR A 7 -0.07 -3.27 -7.70
CA THR A 7 -0.25 -4.54 -8.41
C THR A 7 -0.14 -5.69 -7.43
N TYR A 8 -0.98 -6.72 -7.58
CA TYR A 8 -0.82 -7.96 -6.85
C TYR A 8 -0.05 -8.99 -7.68
N ILE A 9 0.99 -9.58 -7.09
CA ILE A 9 1.84 -10.58 -7.73
C ILE A 9 1.43 -11.96 -7.24
N LEU A 10 0.67 -12.68 -8.07
CA LEU A 10 0.14 -14.01 -7.76
C LEU A 10 1.22 -15.04 -7.36
N PRO A 11 2.37 -15.17 -8.06
CA PRO A 11 3.36 -16.20 -7.74
C PRO A 11 4.02 -16.05 -6.37
N THR A 12 4.19 -14.82 -5.88
CA THR A 12 4.88 -14.53 -4.62
C THR A 12 3.92 -14.12 -3.50
N ALA A 13 2.62 -13.98 -3.80
CA ALA A 13 1.62 -13.42 -2.89
C ALA A 13 2.08 -12.09 -2.28
N GLU A 14 2.54 -11.17 -3.13
CA GLU A 14 3.02 -9.85 -2.72
C GLU A 14 2.22 -8.72 -3.36
N LEU A 15 2.07 -7.63 -2.63
CA LEU A 15 1.63 -6.36 -3.18
C LEU A 15 2.86 -5.58 -3.65
N LYS A 16 2.87 -5.17 -4.92
CA LYS A 16 3.86 -4.29 -5.51
C LYS A 16 3.31 -2.88 -5.57
N LEU A 17 3.99 -1.96 -4.89
CA LEU A 17 3.77 -0.51 -4.94
C LEU A 17 4.87 0.10 -5.81
N LEU A 18 4.51 0.60 -6.99
CA LEU A 18 5.42 1.31 -7.87
C LEU A 18 5.28 2.81 -7.64
N PHE A 19 6.33 3.40 -7.08
CA PHE A 19 6.43 4.83 -6.81
C PHE A 19 6.93 5.59 -8.04
N PRO A 20 6.65 6.92 -8.12
CA PRO A 20 7.15 7.77 -9.20
C PRO A 20 8.68 7.84 -9.24
N THR A 21 9.33 7.82 -8.08
CA THR A 21 10.79 7.94 -7.96
C THR A 21 11.36 6.87 -7.02
N PRO A 22 12.64 6.47 -7.20
CA PRO A 22 13.35 5.64 -6.23
C PRO A 22 13.39 6.25 -4.83
N THR A 23 13.52 7.58 -4.74
CA THR A 23 13.59 8.29 -3.45
C THR A 23 12.30 8.10 -2.65
N HIS A 24 11.13 8.18 -3.30
CA HIS A 24 9.84 7.89 -2.65
C HIS A 24 9.75 6.44 -2.18
N ALA A 25 10.21 5.47 -2.99
CA ALA A 25 10.22 4.07 -2.59
C ALA A 25 11.12 3.84 -1.36
N THR A 26 12.31 4.45 -1.33
CA THR A 26 13.23 4.39 -0.18
C THR A 26 12.64 5.04 1.06
N ALA A 27 12.01 6.22 0.93
CA ALA A 27 11.34 6.89 2.05
C ALA A 27 10.20 6.03 2.61
N TYR A 28 9.39 5.41 1.74
CA TYR A 28 8.36 4.47 2.16
C TYR A 28 8.95 3.27 2.92
N GLN A 29 10.04 2.68 2.43
CA GLN A 29 10.71 1.56 3.10
C GLN A 29 11.23 1.93 4.50
N HIS A 30 11.69 3.16 4.70
CA HIS A 30 12.09 3.62 6.04
C HIS A 30 10.91 3.72 7.02
N LEU A 31 9.70 3.96 6.52
CA LEU A 31 8.47 4.04 7.34
C LEU A 31 7.79 2.69 7.54
N ASN A 32 7.95 1.76 6.58
CA ASN A 32 7.37 0.42 6.63
C ASN A 32 8.49 -0.63 6.56
N HIS A 33 8.88 -1.20 7.70
CA HIS A 33 9.98 -2.16 7.77
C HIS A 33 9.71 -3.51 7.10
N GLU A 34 8.45 -3.82 6.76
CA GLU A 34 8.11 -5.02 5.98
C GLU A 34 8.30 -4.81 4.47
N ALA A 35 8.51 -3.55 4.04
CA ALA A 35 8.75 -3.19 2.66
C ALA A 35 10.13 -3.66 2.18
N ARG A 36 10.14 -4.30 1.01
CA ARG A 36 11.36 -4.69 0.31
C ARG A 36 11.49 -3.96 -1.01
N ILE A 37 12.66 -3.39 -1.28
CA ILE A 37 13.04 -2.87 -2.60
C ILE A 37 14.03 -3.87 -3.22
N LEU A 38 13.79 -4.26 -4.48
CA LEU A 38 14.72 -5.10 -5.23
C LEU A 38 15.70 -4.22 -6.01
N THR A 39 16.97 -4.63 -6.08
CA THR A 39 18.02 -3.89 -6.82
C THR A 39 17.69 -3.70 -8.29
N SER A 40 16.94 -4.62 -8.89
CA SER A 40 16.48 -4.55 -10.28
C SER A 40 15.33 -3.56 -10.51
N THR A 41 14.61 -3.15 -9.46
CA THR A 41 13.43 -2.27 -9.54
C THR A 41 13.40 -1.27 -8.38
N PRO A 42 14.29 -0.25 -8.39
CA PRO A 42 14.52 0.61 -7.23
C PRO A 42 13.33 1.52 -6.87
N SER A 43 12.40 1.75 -7.79
CA SER A 43 11.15 2.49 -7.53
C SER A 43 10.00 1.61 -7.07
N ALA A 44 10.19 0.29 -6.96
CA ALA A 44 9.14 -0.65 -6.58
C ALA A 44 9.38 -1.20 -5.18
N VAL A 45 8.34 -1.10 -4.35
CA VAL A 45 8.27 -1.72 -3.04
C VAL A 45 7.38 -2.96 -3.13
N PHE A 46 7.83 -4.04 -2.52
CA PHE A 46 7.10 -5.29 -2.39
C PHE A 46 6.71 -5.47 -0.92
N LEU A 47 5.44 -5.73 -0.68
CA LEU A 47 4.87 -6.00 0.64
C LEU A 47 4.33 -7.43 0.66
N PRO A 48 4.62 -8.21 1.71
CA PRO A 48 4.01 -9.52 1.86
C PRO A 48 2.49 -9.38 2.08
N VAL A 49 1.71 -10.29 1.48
CA VAL A 49 0.31 -10.47 1.88
C VAL A 49 0.27 -11.18 3.22
N THR A 50 -0.58 -10.70 4.13
CA THR A 50 -0.76 -11.33 5.44
C THR A 50 -1.85 -12.41 5.37
N PRO A 51 -1.80 -13.46 6.21
CA PRO A 51 -2.83 -14.50 6.24
C PRO A 51 -4.25 -13.98 6.53
N GLN A 52 -4.37 -12.78 7.09
CA GLN A 52 -5.64 -12.13 7.40
C GLN A 52 -6.26 -11.43 6.19
N MET A 53 -5.53 -11.27 5.07
CA MET A 53 -6.09 -10.72 3.83
C MET A 53 -6.96 -11.78 3.13
N THR A 54 -8.19 -11.43 2.82
CA THR A 54 -9.18 -12.36 2.24
C THR A 54 -9.39 -12.14 0.76
N HIS A 55 -9.31 -10.89 0.30
CA HIS A 55 -9.53 -10.56 -1.10
C HIS A 55 -8.89 -9.21 -1.48
N LEU A 56 -8.75 -9.02 -2.79
CA LEU A 56 -8.37 -7.77 -3.41
C LEU A 56 -9.44 -7.40 -4.44
N ARG A 57 -9.89 -6.15 -4.44
CA ARG A 57 -10.82 -5.66 -5.46
C ARG A 57 -10.40 -4.30 -5.96
N ASP A 58 -10.52 -4.13 -7.26
CA ASP A 58 -10.31 -2.84 -7.91
C ASP A 58 -11.46 -1.89 -7.57
N SER A 59 -11.15 -0.60 -7.40
CA SER A 59 -12.13 0.46 -7.15
C SER A 59 -11.71 1.72 -7.90
N PRO A 60 -12.66 2.57 -8.33
CA PRO A 60 -12.33 3.88 -8.91
C PRO A 60 -11.47 4.76 -8.01
N THR A 61 -11.46 4.50 -6.69
CA THR A 61 -10.67 5.28 -5.72
C THR A 61 -9.35 4.61 -5.31
N GLY A 62 -9.01 3.46 -5.90
CA GLY A 62 -7.77 2.73 -5.64
C GLY A 62 -7.94 1.22 -5.50
N LEU A 63 -6.94 0.55 -4.93
CA LEU A 63 -7.05 -0.88 -4.60
C LEU A 63 -7.67 -1.04 -3.21
N ILE A 64 -8.67 -1.92 -3.10
CA ILE A 64 -9.25 -2.31 -1.82
C ILE A 64 -8.72 -3.69 -1.43
N ILE A 65 -8.30 -3.80 -0.17
CA ILE A 65 -7.79 -5.01 0.46
C ILE A 65 -8.78 -5.38 1.57
N GLY A 66 -9.41 -6.54 1.45
CA GLY A 66 -10.30 -7.06 2.47
C GLY A 66 -9.56 -7.93 3.48
N PHE A 67 -10.00 -7.86 4.73
CA PHE A 67 -9.44 -8.62 5.86
C PHE A 67 -10.51 -9.49 6.54
N VAL A 68 -10.06 -10.46 7.33
CA VAL A 68 -10.94 -11.35 8.11
C VAL A 68 -11.80 -10.58 9.11
N SER A 69 -11.23 -9.57 9.77
CA SER A 69 -11.95 -8.72 10.73
C SER A 69 -11.58 -7.24 10.59
N PRO A 70 -12.42 -6.32 11.10
CA PRO A 70 -12.05 -4.91 11.23
C PRO A 70 -10.76 -4.70 12.02
N THR A 71 -10.54 -5.48 13.08
CA THR A 71 -9.31 -5.41 13.88
C THR A 71 -8.07 -5.66 13.04
N ASP A 72 -8.12 -6.65 12.14
CA ASP A 72 -7.02 -6.97 11.24
C ASP A 72 -6.79 -5.85 10.21
N ALA A 73 -7.87 -5.29 9.65
CA ALA A 73 -7.81 -4.15 8.75
C ALA A 73 -7.16 -2.93 9.42
N HIS A 74 -7.55 -2.60 10.65
CA HIS A 74 -6.95 -1.53 11.43
C HIS A 74 -5.49 -1.82 11.79
N ALA A 75 -5.14 -3.06 12.13
CA ALA A 75 -3.75 -3.44 12.41
C ALA A 75 -2.87 -3.23 11.17
N TRP A 76 -3.33 -3.69 10.00
CA TRP A 76 -2.59 -3.52 8.77
C TRP A 76 -2.51 -2.06 8.32
N ALA A 77 -3.63 -1.31 8.38
CA ALA A 77 -3.68 0.10 8.00
C ALA A 77 -2.65 0.94 8.78
N ARG A 78 -2.48 0.69 10.09
CA ARG A 78 -1.48 1.37 10.93
C ARG A 78 -0.05 1.19 10.45
N HIS A 79 0.28 0.07 9.82
CA HIS A 79 1.65 -0.24 9.38
C HIS A 79 1.88 0.06 7.90
N SER A 80 0.83 0.08 7.10
CA SER A 80 0.89 0.21 5.64
C SER A 80 1.25 1.61 5.11
N VAL A 81 1.35 2.63 5.97
CA VAL A 81 1.63 4.06 5.68
C VAL A 81 0.63 4.75 4.74
N LEU A 82 0.31 4.15 3.59
CA LEU A 82 -0.58 4.65 2.54
C LEU A 82 -2.01 4.08 2.63
N GLY A 83 -2.21 3.02 3.42
CA GLY A 83 -3.51 2.36 3.59
C GLY A 83 -4.40 3.10 4.57
N ASN A 84 -5.65 3.34 4.16
CA ASN A 84 -6.69 3.94 5.01
C ASN A 84 -7.91 3.03 5.08
N ILE A 85 -8.58 3.00 6.23
CA ILE A 85 -9.83 2.23 6.38
C ILE A 85 -10.85 2.68 5.35
N PHE A 86 -11.43 1.72 4.63
CA PHE A 86 -12.44 1.99 3.62
C PHE A 86 -13.81 2.18 4.30
N PRO A 87 -14.45 3.35 4.17
CA PRO A 87 -15.70 3.65 4.87
C PRO A 87 -16.90 2.86 4.32
N PRO A 88 -17.98 2.72 5.10
CA PRO A 88 -18.19 3.23 6.47
C PRO A 88 -17.58 2.33 7.55
N GLU A 89 -17.31 2.88 8.74
CA GLU A 89 -16.87 2.08 9.90
C GLU A 89 -18.07 1.45 10.66
N PRO A 90 -17.91 0.26 11.26
CA PRO A 90 -16.70 -0.58 11.23
C PRO A 90 -16.51 -1.27 9.87
N SER A 91 -15.26 -1.31 9.40
CA SER A 91 -14.90 -1.88 8.09
C SER A 91 -13.75 -2.85 8.21
N ASN A 92 -13.85 -3.96 7.49
CA ASN A 92 -12.77 -4.93 7.32
C ASN A 92 -11.98 -4.68 6.02
N GLU A 93 -12.13 -3.51 5.40
CA GLU A 93 -11.46 -3.17 4.16
C GLU A 93 -10.49 -2.00 4.35
N VAL A 94 -9.32 -2.09 3.73
CA VAL A 94 -8.33 -1.01 3.62
C VAL A 94 -8.21 -0.59 2.17
N ARG A 95 -8.23 0.71 1.92
CA ARG A 95 -7.98 1.30 0.61
C ARG A 95 -6.55 1.82 0.50
N LEU A 96 -5.87 1.39 -0.55
CA LEU A 96 -4.68 2.03 -1.09
C LEU A 96 -5.08 2.94 -2.25
N ARG A 97 -4.98 4.26 -2.05
CA ARG A 97 -5.25 5.25 -3.10
C ARG A 97 -4.16 5.20 -4.17
N ARG A 98 -4.53 5.35 -5.45
CA ARG A 98 -3.60 5.37 -6.59
C ARG A 98 -3.17 6.78 -6.99
N ASP A 99 -4.07 7.73 -6.85
CA ASP A 99 -3.83 9.11 -7.24
C ASP A 99 -3.27 9.91 -6.06
N TRP A 100 -2.06 10.41 -6.24
CA TRP A 100 -1.37 11.26 -5.28
C TRP A 100 -0.86 12.51 -6.01
N SER A 101 -1.06 13.68 -5.42
CA SER A 101 -0.21 14.82 -5.81
C SER A 101 1.21 14.57 -5.28
N ASP A 102 2.21 15.16 -5.95
CA ASP A 102 3.60 15.05 -5.53
C ASP A 102 3.75 15.54 -4.07
N ARG A 103 3.07 16.65 -3.73
CA ARG A 103 3.02 17.20 -2.37
C ARG A 103 2.39 16.25 -1.35
N GLU A 104 1.24 15.64 -1.64
CA GLU A 104 0.62 14.69 -0.69
C GLU A 104 1.49 13.46 -0.47
N MET A 105 2.20 13.01 -1.52
CA MET A 105 3.14 11.90 -1.41
C MET A 105 4.31 12.29 -0.51
N ASP A 106 4.93 13.44 -0.74
CA ASP A 106 6.03 13.95 0.08
C ASP A 106 5.60 14.13 1.55
N ASP A 107 4.44 14.73 1.79
CA ASP A 107 3.88 14.95 3.14
C ASP A 107 3.71 13.62 3.90
N ILE A 108 3.16 12.57 3.26
CA ILE A 108 2.98 11.26 3.90
C ILE A 108 4.32 10.55 4.11
N LEU A 109 5.24 10.65 3.16
CA LEU A 109 6.55 10.02 3.24
C LEU A 109 7.55 10.81 4.09
N ARG A 110 7.13 11.97 4.63
CA ARG A 110 7.95 12.87 5.46
C ARG A 110 9.21 13.33 4.73
N MET A 111 9.05 13.67 3.45
CA MET A 111 10.11 14.17 2.57
C MET A 111 10.07 15.69 2.43
#